data_AF-A0A6A4GGM6-F1
#
_entry.id   AF-A0A6A4GGM6-F1
#
_cell.length_a   1.000
_cell.length_b   1.000
_cell.length_c   1.000
_cell.angle_alpha   90.00
_cell.angle_beta   90.00
_cell.angle_gamma   90.00
#
_symmetry.space_group_name_H-M   'P 1'
#
loop_
_entity.id
_entity.type
_entity.pdbx_description
1 polymer ?
#
loop_
_entity_poly.entity_id
_entity_poly.type
_entity_poly.pdbx_seq_one_letter_code
_entity_poly.pdbx_strand_id
1 'polypeptide(L)'
;MLDELVEMVRVDELENLILRRTFRGGEASLKKLYVVNPLPEEYLLRIDESKSRSFSRNHYYANPSSYNSAFLLSSHSGWAPGFPRLMSDKGLRAGVEKGGIEFLTHATTLSEPYYKLKVDTHELWIQSVDILPASLPLDASAQFSQGLIGLGYLEPISTSARSPVNSAASESQKVEDTLRRATIASSGQLFERFASARDGGLTGKVKAYRAGLLARASADASSAGKPGLGFVSGYESNSQHVSQTQSMSSGSATTSSSLTSPIPRTAKKRIESQTIYEIEVIKVIRG
;
A
#
# COMPACT_ATOMS: atom_id res chain seq x y z
N MET A 1 11.81 -14.02 -21.54
CA MET A 1 12.59 -14.97 -20.72
C MET A 1 11.86 -15.37 -19.45
N LEU A 2 11.38 -14.46 -18.59
CA LEU A 2 10.49 -14.84 -17.48
C LEU A 2 9.19 -15.50 -17.98
N ASP A 3 8.72 -15.06 -19.15
CA ASP A 3 7.50 -15.48 -19.85
C ASP A 3 7.48 -16.97 -20.23
N GLU A 4 8.65 -17.63 -20.29
CA GLU A 4 8.78 -19.07 -20.55
C GLU A 4 8.74 -19.91 -19.25
N LEU A 5 8.96 -19.26 -18.11
CA LEU A 5 9.01 -19.89 -16.79
C LEU A 5 7.67 -19.81 -16.05
N VAL A 6 6.83 -18.81 -16.35
CA VAL A 6 5.52 -18.63 -15.70
C VAL A 6 4.43 -19.41 -16.43
N GLU A 7 3.60 -20.14 -15.68
CA GLU A 7 2.39 -20.80 -16.19
C GLU A 7 1.19 -20.43 -15.32
N MET A 8 0.26 -19.68 -15.91
CA MET A 8 -1.02 -19.35 -15.28
C MET A 8 -1.91 -20.60 -15.26
N VAL A 9 -2.45 -20.96 -14.10
CA VAL A 9 -3.27 -22.15 -13.87
C VAL A 9 -4.55 -21.75 -13.15
N ARG A 10 -5.70 -22.26 -13.59
CA ARG A 10 -6.99 -21.96 -12.98
C ARG A 10 -7.20 -22.75 -11.68
N VAL A 11 -8.09 -22.28 -10.80
CA VAL A 11 -8.29 -22.91 -9.48
C VAL A 11 -8.84 -24.34 -9.60
N ASP A 12 -9.70 -24.61 -10.59
CA ASP A 12 -10.20 -25.95 -10.96
C ASP A 12 -9.13 -26.86 -11.61
N GLU A 13 -8.04 -26.28 -12.11
CA GLU A 13 -6.89 -27.00 -12.67
C GLU A 13 -5.80 -27.28 -11.63
N LEU A 14 -5.75 -26.51 -10.53
CA LEU A 14 -4.70 -26.61 -9.50
C LEU A 14 -4.64 -27.98 -8.82
N GLU A 15 -5.77 -28.59 -8.47
CA GLU A 15 -5.78 -29.95 -7.92
C GLU A 15 -5.25 -30.96 -8.95
N ASN A 16 -5.68 -30.85 -10.21
CA ASN A 16 -5.21 -31.70 -11.29
C ASN A 16 -3.69 -31.55 -11.52
N LEU A 17 -3.15 -30.33 -11.44
CA LEU A 17 -1.71 -30.07 -11.51
C LEU A 17 -0.94 -30.75 -10.36
N ILE A 18 -1.44 -30.63 -9.12
CA ILE A 18 -0.85 -31.26 -7.94
C ILE A 18 -0.88 -32.80 -8.08
N LEU A 19 -2.00 -33.38 -8.50
CA LEU A 19 -2.15 -34.83 -8.69
C LEU A 19 -1.26 -35.37 -9.83
N ARG A 20 -1.10 -34.61 -10.92
CA ARG A 20 -0.12 -34.93 -11.98
C ARG A 20 1.32 -34.90 -11.45
N ARG A 21 1.64 -33.96 -10.55
CA ARG A 21 2.96 -33.85 -9.91
C ARG A 21 3.25 -35.01 -8.97
N THR A 22 2.31 -35.39 -8.09
CA THR A 22 2.55 -36.37 -7.02
C THR A 22 2.32 -37.82 -7.42
N PHE A 23 1.32 -38.11 -8.26
CA PHE A 23 0.91 -39.49 -8.56
C PHE A 23 1.18 -39.95 -10.00
N ARG A 24 1.40 -39.04 -10.96
CA ARG A 24 1.59 -39.39 -12.39
C ARG A 24 3.02 -39.25 -12.90
N GLY A 25 4.01 -39.56 -12.07
CA GLY A 25 5.41 -39.60 -12.50
C GLY A 25 6.05 -38.25 -12.82
N GLY A 26 5.38 -37.13 -12.52
CA GLY A 26 5.98 -35.80 -12.58
C GLY A 26 5.76 -35.01 -13.88
N GLU A 27 4.62 -35.20 -14.57
CA GLU A 27 4.23 -34.39 -15.75
C GLU A 27 4.30 -32.86 -15.50
N ALA A 28 4.05 -32.42 -14.26
CA ALA A 28 4.23 -31.03 -13.85
C ALA A 28 5.71 -30.70 -13.61
N SER A 29 6.20 -29.66 -14.29
CA SER A 29 7.61 -29.29 -14.37
C SER A 29 8.08 -28.50 -13.15
N LEU A 30 9.09 -29.00 -12.42
CA LEU A 30 9.76 -28.26 -11.34
C LEU A 30 10.53 -27.02 -11.83
N LYS A 31 10.66 -26.81 -13.15
CA LYS A 31 11.33 -25.63 -13.73
C LYS A 31 10.37 -24.48 -14.01
N LYS A 32 9.07 -24.63 -13.72
CA LYS A 32 8.06 -23.59 -13.93
C LYS A 32 7.56 -23.00 -12.61
N LEU A 33 7.29 -21.70 -12.66
CA LEU A 33 6.54 -20.95 -11.67
C LEU A 33 5.05 -21.13 -12.00
N TYR A 34 4.37 -21.99 -11.25
CA TYR A 34 2.91 -22.13 -11.36
C TYR A 34 2.23 -21.03 -10.57
N VAL A 35 1.33 -20.32 -11.24
CA VAL A 35 0.76 -19.05 -10.79
C VAL A 35 -0.76 -19.12 -10.90
N VAL A 36 -1.46 -18.71 -9.85
CA VAL A 36 -2.92 -18.89 -9.70
C VAL A 36 -3.52 -17.62 -9.13
N ASN A 37 -4.36 -16.95 -9.91
CA ASN A 37 -5.17 -15.83 -9.46
C ASN A 37 -6.61 -16.31 -9.20
N PRO A 38 -6.99 -16.61 -7.95
CA PRO A 38 -8.34 -17.02 -7.61
C PRO A 38 -9.29 -15.83 -7.62
N LEU A 39 -10.44 -15.96 -8.31
CA LEU A 39 -11.48 -14.94 -8.32
C LEU A 39 -12.16 -14.85 -6.94
N PRO A 40 -12.69 -13.68 -6.53
CA PRO A 40 -13.41 -13.51 -5.27
C PRO A 40 -14.55 -14.52 -5.02
N GLU A 41 -15.20 -15.05 -6.06
CA GLU A 41 -16.22 -16.10 -5.92
C GLU A 41 -15.67 -17.51 -5.64
N GLU A 42 -14.39 -17.75 -5.93
CA GLU A 42 -13.72 -19.02 -5.65
C GLU A 42 -13.22 -19.10 -4.19
N TYR A 43 -13.16 -17.98 -3.46
CA TYR A 43 -12.68 -17.94 -2.07
C TYR A 43 -13.54 -17.21 -1.04
N LEU A 44 -14.45 -16.32 -1.41
CA LEU A 44 -15.36 -15.66 -0.46
C LEU A 44 -16.71 -16.38 -0.41
N LEU A 45 -16.74 -17.46 0.37
CA LEU A 45 -17.89 -18.32 0.56
C LEU A 45 -18.92 -17.64 1.47
N ARG A 46 -20.19 -17.62 1.06
CA ARG A 46 -21.27 -17.03 1.86
C ARG A 46 -21.80 -18.04 2.89
N ILE A 47 -22.00 -17.60 4.14
CA ILE A 47 -22.25 -18.49 5.31
C ILE A 47 -23.70 -19.00 5.35
N ASP A 48 -24.66 -18.22 4.86
CA ASP A 48 -26.11 -18.45 5.00
C ASP A 48 -26.74 -19.25 3.85
N GLU A 49 -25.99 -19.53 2.78
CA GLU A 49 -26.50 -20.17 1.56
C GLU A 49 -25.75 -21.47 1.26
N SER A 50 -26.40 -22.60 1.52
CA SER A 50 -25.79 -23.94 1.44
C SER A 50 -25.32 -24.37 0.04
N LYS A 51 -25.76 -23.69 -1.03
CA LYS A 51 -25.24 -23.82 -2.40
C LYS A 51 -25.32 -22.50 -3.15
N SER A 52 -24.14 -21.97 -3.53
CA SER A 52 -23.89 -21.08 -4.66
C SER A 52 -24.91 -19.95 -4.93
N ARG A 53 -24.63 -18.77 -4.37
CA ARG A 53 -24.73 -17.52 -5.13
C ARG A 53 -23.31 -17.03 -5.43
N SER A 54 -23.09 -16.49 -6.62
CA SER A 54 -21.82 -15.87 -7.01
C SER A 54 -21.49 -14.68 -6.11
N PHE A 55 -20.20 -14.34 -6.02
CA PHE A 55 -19.74 -13.22 -5.22
C PHE A 55 -20.33 -11.90 -5.74
N SER A 56 -21.15 -11.24 -4.92
CA SER A 56 -21.62 -9.88 -5.19
C SER A 56 -20.81 -8.89 -4.37
N ARG A 57 -19.96 -8.10 -5.04
CA ARG A 57 -19.15 -7.06 -4.40
C ARG A 57 -20.01 -6.14 -3.54
N ASN A 58 -21.15 -5.67 -4.04
CA ASN A 58 -22.04 -4.78 -3.30
C ASN A 58 -22.61 -5.45 -2.04
N HIS A 59 -22.92 -6.75 -2.10
CA HIS A 59 -23.39 -7.50 -0.93
C HIS A 59 -22.25 -7.74 0.09
N TYR A 60 -21.03 -8.02 -0.36
CA TYR A 60 -19.86 -8.17 0.50
C TYR A 60 -19.49 -6.89 1.26
N TYR A 61 -19.53 -5.73 0.60
CA TYR A 61 -19.24 -4.46 1.30
C TYR A 61 -20.38 -3.98 2.21
N ALA A 62 -21.62 -4.48 2.04
CA ALA A 62 -22.77 -4.14 2.88
C ALA A 62 -23.00 -5.11 4.04
N ASN A 63 -22.88 -6.42 3.79
CA ASN A 63 -23.09 -7.52 4.74
C ASN A 63 -21.83 -8.39 4.88
N PRO A 64 -20.66 -7.82 5.21
CA PRO A 64 -19.40 -8.54 5.16
C PRO A 64 -19.33 -9.75 6.10
N SER A 65 -20.01 -9.68 7.25
CA SER A 65 -20.08 -10.77 8.24
C SER A 65 -20.84 -12.00 7.78
N SER A 66 -21.52 -11.94 6.62
CA SER A 66 -22.19 -13.08 5.98
C SER A 66 -21.24 -13.90 5.09
N TYR A 67 -19.94 -13.60 5.07
CA TYR A 67 -18.93 -14.28 4.27
C TYR A 67 -17.82 -14.92 5.13
N ASN A 68 -17.13 -15.89 4.56
CA ASN A 68 -15.96 -16.58 5.12
C ASN A 68 -14.90 -16.77 4.01
N SER A 69 -13.61 -16.80 4.36
CA SER A 69 -12.53 -17.02 3.39
C SER A 69 -12.13 -18.49 3.32
N ALA A 70 -11.94 -19.01 2.11
CA ALA A 70 -11.30 -20.30 1.88
C ALA A 70 -9.75 -20.21 1.85
N PHE A 71 -9.19 -19.01 1.61
CA PHE A 71 -7.73 -18.79 1.55
C PHE A 71 -7.21 -17.91 2.69
N LEU A 72 -5.98 -18.23 3.12
CA LEU A 72 -5.37 -17.78 4.37
C LEU A 72 -4.43 -16.56 4.23
N LEU A 73 -4.11 -16.14 2.99
CA LEU A 73 -2.77 -15.61 2.66
C LEU A 73 -2.69 -14.33 1.82
N SER A 74 -3.77 -13.54 1.68
CA SER A 74 -3.71 -12.26 0.95
C SER A 74 -4.61 -11.19 1.58
N SER A 75 -4.01 -10.20 2.25
CA SER A 75 -4.64 -9.23 3.17
C SER A 75 -5.52 -8.14 2.53
N HIS A 76 -6.10 -8.43 1.36
CA HIS A 76 -6.96 -7.52 0.59
C HIS A 76 -8.44 -7.54 1.02
N SER A 77 -8.80 -8.35 2.01
CA SER A 77 -10.07 -8.22 2.75
C SER A 77 -10.19 -6.81 3.36
N GLY A 78 -11.37 -6.20 3.31
CA GLY A 78 -11.59 -4.84 3.85
C GLY A 78 -11.22 -4.71 5.34
N TRP A 79 -10.74 -3.52 5.74
CA TRP A 79 -10.10 -3.30 7.06
C TRP A 79 -11.08 -2.80 8.15
N ALA A 80 -12.37 -2.68 7.84
CA ALA A 80 -13.39 -2.17 8.76
C ALA A 80 -14.00 -3.29 9.64
N PRO A 81 -14.64 -2.97 10.78
CA PRO A 81 -15.38 -3.94 11.58
C PRO A 81 -16.42 -4.70 10.75
N GLY A 82 -16.55 -6.00 11.01
CA GLY A 82 -17.47 -6.89 10.29
C GLY A 82 -16.87 -7.55 9.04
N PHE A 83 -15.77 -7.04 8.47
CA PHE A 83 -15.09 -7.69 7.34
C PHE A 83 -14.62 -9.10 7.67
N PRO A 84 -14.83 -10.08 6.76
CA PRO A 84 -14.60 -11.47 7.07
C PRO A 84 -13.09 -11.71 7.17
N ARG A 85 -12.66 -12.12 8.36
CA ARG A 85 -11.26 -12.39 8.66
C ARG A 85 -10.80 -13.58 7.83
N LEU A 86 -9.74 -13.38 7.05
CA LEU A 86 -9.13 -14.41 6.20
C LEU A 86 -8.67 -15.64 6.99
N MET A 87 -8.45 -15.45 8.28
CA MET A 87 -8.14 -16.49 9.25
C MET A 87 -8.87 -16.16 10.56
N SER A 88 -9.74 -17.07 11.01
CA SER A 88 -10.48 -16.90 12.26
C SER A 88 -9.64 -17.32 13.47
N ASP A 89 -10.03 -16.86 14.67
CA ASP A 89 -9.52 -17.37 15.94
C ASP A 89 -9.48 -18.91 15.98
N LYS A 90 -10.52 -19.64 15.51
CA LYS A 90 -10.46 -21.12 15.47
C LYS A 90 -9.54 -21.67 14.38
N GLY A 91 -9.33 -20.90 13.30
CA GLY A 91 -8.48 -21.27 12.18
C GLY A 91 -6.98 -21.23 12.49
N LEU A 92 -6.52 -20.29 13.34
CA LEU A 92 -5.16 -20.39 13.89
C LEU A 92 -5.09 -20.99 15.30
N ARG A 93 -6.07 -20.88 16.22
CA ARG A 93 -5.96 -21.43 17.61
C ARG A 93 -5.84 -22.95 17.74
N ALA A 94 -5.69 -23.70 16.66
CA ALA A 94 -4.67 -24.76 16.63
C ALA A 94 -3.25 -24.11 16.62
N GLY A 95 -3.00 -23.23 17.62
CA GLY A 95 -1.94 -22.21 17.65
C GLY A 95 -2.30 -20.68 17.67
N VAL A 96 -2.70 -20.13 18.84
CA VAL A 96 -2.42 -18.72 19.31
C VAL A 96 -3.34 -17.51 18.85
N GLU A 97 -3.08 -16.27 19.34
CA GLU A 97 -3.79 -14.94 19.22
C GLU A 97 -2.82 -13.73 18.92
N LYS A 98 -3.18 -12.43 18.64
CA LYS A 98 -4.44 -11.66 18.34
C LYS A 98 -4.19 -10.50 17.31
N GLY A 99 -5.18 -10.02 16.50
CA GLY A 99 -4.96 -9.00 15.42
C GLY A 99 -5.97 -8.93 14.21
N GLY A 100 -5.54 -8.47 13.01
CA GLY A 100 -6.35 -8.36 11.76
C GLY A 100 -6.27 -9.58 10.81
N ILE A 101 -5.08 -9.87 10.27
CA ILE A 101 -4.55 -11.22 10.48
C ILE A 101 -4.23 -11.25 11.96
N GLU A 102 -4.74 -12.23 12.71
CA GLU A 102 -4.74 -12.25 14.18
C GLU A 102 -3.32 -12.33 14.83
N PHE A 103 -2.24 -11.89 14.17
CA PHE A 103 -0.85 -12.26 14.53
C PHE A 103 0.21 -11.18 14.34
N LEU A 104 -0.15 -10.00 13.83
CA LEU A 104 0.79 -8.90 13.59
C LEU A 104 1.13 -8.14 14.88
N THR A 105 1.81 -8.84 15.79
CA THR A 105 2.40 -8.28 17.02
C THR A 105 3.54 -7.29 16.74
N HIS A 106 4.17 -7.40 15.56
CA HIS A 106 5.28 -6.56 15.11
C HIS A 106 5.12 -6.21 13.63
N ALA A 107 5.56 -5.01 13.25
CA ALA A 107 5.77 -4.62 11.86
C ALA A 107 7.20 -4.99 11.43
N THR A 108 7.36 -5.69 10.31
CA THR A 108 8.67 -6.00 9.73
C THR A 108 9.18 -4.84 8.88
N THR A 109 10.50 -4.66 8.81
CA THR A 109 11.14 -3.63 7.99
C THR A 109 11.62 -4.20 6.64
N LEU A 110 12.10 -3.37 5.71
CA LEU A 110 12.75 -3.88 4.49
C LEU A 110 14.09 -4.58 4.79
N SER A 111 14.74 -4.27 5.91
CA SER A 111 16.00 -4.89 6.36
C SER A 111 15.75 -6.20 7.13
N GLU A 112 14.65 -6.27 7.87
CA GLU A 112 14.19 -7.43 8.63
C GLU A 112 12.75 -7.78 8.17
N PRO A 113 12.59 -8.38 6.97
CA PRO A 113 11.28 -8.52 6.31
C PRO A 113 10.42 -9.67 6.85
N TYR A 114 10.89 -10.42 7.85
CA TYR A 114 10.15 -11.51 8.47
C TYR A 114 10.44 -11.61 9.98
N TYR A 115 9.47 -12.11 10.74
CA TYR A 115 9.72 -12.69 12.06
C TYR A 115 9.14 -14.10 12.16
N LYS A 116 9.62 -14.87 13.14
CA LYS A 116 9.19 -16.24 13.41
C LYS A 116 8.12 -16.23 14.51
N LEU A 117 6.94 -16.77 14.24
CA LEU A 117 5.93 -17.08 15.24
C LEU A 117 5.90 -18.59 15.47
N LYS A 118 6.03 -19.04 16.72
CA LYS A 118 5.84 -20.45 17.07
C LYS A 118 4.36 -20.73 17.35
N VAL A 119 3.85 -21.78 16.73
CA VAL A 119 2.44 -22.12 16.61
C VAL A 119 2.33 -23.63 16.82
N ASP A 120 2.02 -24.02 18.04
CA ASP A 120 2.12 -25.40 18.55
C ASP A 120 3.48 -26.05 18.23
N THR A 121 3.52 -27.03 17.31
CA THR A 121 4.76 -27.71 16.89
C THR A 121 5.46 -27.07 15.69
N HIS A 122 4.92 -25.98 15.14
CA HIS A 122 5.36 -25.36 13.89
C HIS A 122 5.96 -23.97 14.08
N GLU A 123 6.72 -23.52 13.09
CA GLU A 123 7.30 -22.17 13.03
C GLU A 123 6.81 -21.47 11.75
N LEU A 124 5.96 -20.45 11.91
CA LEU A 124 5.46 -19.64 10.81
C LEU A 124 6.38 -18.44 10.61
N TRP A 125 6.71 -18.15 9.36
CA TRP A 125 7.47 -16.97 8.97
C TRP A 125 6.49 -15.91 8.49
N ILE A 126 6.37 -14.82 9.24
CA ILE A 126 5.38 -13.76 9.01
C ILE A 126 6.07 -12.52 8.48
N GLN A 127 5.61 -12.04 7.32
CA GLN A 127 6.01 -10.78 6.71
C GLN A 127 4.87 -9.75 6.87
N SER A 128 5.19 -8.57 7.40
CA SER A 128 4.26 -7.47 7.71
C SER A 128 4.82 -6.11 7.27
N VAL A 129 5.48 -6.07 6.10
CA VAL A 129 6.08 -4.85 5.54
C VAL A 129 4.97 -3.94 5.02
N ASP A 130 4.53 -2.99 5.85
CA ASP A 130 3.45 -2.03 5.57
C ASP A 130 3.75 -1.05 4.40
N ILE A 131 4.99 -1.05 3.90
CA ILE A 131 5.49 -0.13 2.88
C ILE A 131 5.85 -0.83 1.56
N LEU A 132 5.06 -1.79 1.09
CA LEU A 132 5.29 -2.47 -0.20
C LEU A 132 5.48 -1.52 -1.40
N PRO A 133 4.77 -0.38 -1.55
CA PRO A 133 5.09 0.58 -2.62
C PRO A 133 6.52 1.15 -2.56
N ALA A 134 7.15 1.17 -1.39
CA ALA A 134 8.53 1.61 -1.23
C ALA A 134 9.59 0.54 -1.56
N SER A 135 9.21 -0.73 -1.79
CA SER A 135 10.13 -1.74 -2.32
C SER A 135 10.31 -1.63 -3.85
N LEU A 136 9.35 -1.01 -4.55
CA LEU A 136 9.41 -0.65 -5.97
C LEU A 136 9.34 0.89 -6.14
N PRO A 137 10.30 1.66 -5.60
CA PRO A 137 10.16 3.11 -5.44
C PRO A 137 10.09 3.87 -6.76
N LEU A 138 10.69 3.35 -7.83
CA LEU A 138 10.59 3.94 -9.18
C LEU A 138 9.16 3.82 -9.72
N ASP A 139 8.59 2.61 -9.72
CA ASP A 139 7.27 2.33 -10.27
C ASP A 139 6.17 3.00 -9.46
N ALA A 140 6.27 2.96 -8.12
CA ALA A 140 5.35 3.65 -7.23
C ALA A 140 5.40 5.18 -7.44
N SER A 141 6.59 5.77 -7.58
CA SER A 141 6.74 7.21 -7.86
C SER A 141 6.20 7.58 -9.24
N ALA A 142 6.42 6.74 -10.25
CA ALA A 142 5.92 6.93 -11.60
C ALA A 142 4.38 6.85 -11.65
N GLN A 143 3.78 5.82 -11.07
CA GLN A 143 2.32 5.66 -10.99
C GLN A 143 1.67 6.76 -10.17
N PHE A 144 2.24 7.14 -9.01
CA PHE A 144 1.74 8.25 -8.20
C PHE A 144 1.78 9.58 -8.97
N SER A 145 2.91 9.88 -9.63
CA SER A 145 3.06 11.09 -10.45
C SER A 145 2.13 11.09 -11.65
N GLN A 146 1.94 9.95 -12.30
CA GLN A 146 0.98 9.78 -13.40
C GLN A 146 -0.47 9.98 -12.94
N GLY A 147 -0.82 9.52 -11.74
CA GLY A 147 -2.12 9.80 -11.12
C GLY A 147 -2.30 11.30 -10.81
N LEU A 148 -1.29 11.94 -10.22
CA LEU A 148 -1.37 13.35 -9.79
C LEU A 148 -1.40 14.32 -10.99
N ILE A 149 -0.58 14.08 -12.01
CA ILE A 149 -0.47 14.90 -13.22
C ILE A 149 -1.57 14.52 -14.23
N GLY A 150 -1.73 13.23 -14.52
CA GLY A 150 -2.63 12.73 -15.56
C GLY A 150 -4.12 12.81 -15.25
N LEU A 151 -4.49 13.07 -13.98
CA LEU A 151 -5.85 13.41 -13.57
C LEU A 151 -6.03 14.93 -13.33
N GLY A 152 -5.05 15.76 -13.73
CA GLY A 152 -5.18 17.22 -13.73
C GLY A 152 -5.15 17.91 -12.37
N TYR A 153 -4.86 17.21 -11.27
CA TYR A 153 -4.96 17.78 -9.91
C TYR A 153 -4.03 18.97 -9.65
N LEU A 154 -2.95 19.12 -10.43
CA LEU A 154 -2.04 20.27 -10.35
C LEU A 154 -2.49 21.49 -11.19
N GLU A 155 -3.44 21.31 -12.11
CA GLU A 155 -3.90 22.41 -12.99
C GLU A 155 -4.68 23.49 -12.22
N PRO A 156 -5.65 23.19 -11.33
CA PRO A 156 -6.33 24.22 -10.53
C PRO A 156 -5.38 25.00 -9.62
N ILE A 157 -4.35 24.32 -9.08
CA ILE A 157 -3.36 24.90 -8.17
C ILE A 157 -2.48 25.92 -8.91
N SER A 158 -2.13 25.65 -10.17
CA SER A 158 -1.30 26.53 -11.00
C SER A 158 -2.10 27.60 -11.75
N THR A 159 -3.31 27.29 -12.22
CA THR A 159 -4.21 28.23 -12.91
C THR A 159 -4.90 29.23 -11.99
N SER A 160 -4.95 28.98 -10.68
CA SER A 160 -5.31 30.01 -9.69
C SER A 160 -4.39 31.25 -9.74
N ALA A 161 -3.23 31.16 -10.42
CA ALA A 161 -2.32 32.28 -10.67
C ALA A 161 -2.34 32.80 -12.14
N ARG A 162 -3.06 32.17 -13.09
CA ARG A 162 -3.11 32.57 -14.52
C ARG A 162 -4.46 32.22 -15.16
N SER A 163 -5.04 33.21 -15.84
CA SER A 163 -6.40 33.26 -16.42
C SER A 163 -6.97 31.94 -16.97
N PRO A 164 -8.30 31.72 -16.85
CA PRO A 164 -8.94 30.47 -17.24
C PRO A 164 -8.72 30.15 -18.73
N VAL A 165 -8.12 28.98 -18.97
CA VAL A 165 -8.03 28.35 -20.30
C VAL A 165 -9.29 27.51 -20.50
N ASN A 166 -9.73 27.36 -21.75
CA ASN A 166 -11.01 26.73 -22.13
C ASN A 166 -11.03 25.19 -21.96
N SER A 167 -10.88 24.70 -20.73
CA SER A 167 -11.20 23.32 -20.36
C SER A 167 -12.72 23.09 -20.41
N ALA A 168 -13.14 21.84 -20.62
CA ALA A 168 -14.54 21.47 -20.50
C ALA A 168 -14.98 21.57 -19.04
N ALA A 169 -15.85 22.54 -18.72
CA ALA A 169 -16.19 22.93 -17.34
C ALA A 169 -16.62 21.75 -16.45
N SER A 170 -17.26 20.73 -17.02
CA SER A 170 -17.70 19.53 -16.31
C SER A 170 -16.57 18.67 -15.73
N GLU A 171 -15.38 18.63 -16.35
CA GLU A 171 -14.24 17.91 -15.77
C GLU A 171 -13.50 18.76 -14.74
N SER A 172 -13.27 20.05 -15.02
CA SER A 172 -12.65 20.97 -14.06
C SER A 172 -13.43 21.01 -12.73
N GLN A 173 -14.77 21.02 -12.77
CA GLN A 173 -15.59 20.99 -11.56
C GLN A 173 -15.51 19.65 -10.80
N LYS A 174 -15.39 18.50 -11.48
CA LYS A 174 -15.13 17.21 -10.81
C LYS A 174 -13.77 17.19 -10.12
N VAL A 175 -12.74 17.76 -10.75
CA VAL A 175 -11.40 17.87 -10.16
C VAL A 175 -11.45 18.78 -8.94
N GLU A 176 -12.12 19.93 -9.03
CA GLU A 176 -12.30 20.86 -7.91
C GLU A 176 -13.06 20.22 -6.73
N ASP A 177 -14.21 19.59 -6.97
CA ASP A 177 -14.95 18.88 -5.91
C ASP A 177 -14.16 17.69 -5.33
N THR A 178 -13.25 17.10 -6.09
CA THR A 178 -12.37 16.03 -5.60
C THR A 178 -11.23 16.58 -4.74
N LEU A 179 -10.58 17.67 -5.16
CA LEU A 179 -9.63 18.42 -4.34
C LEU A 179 -10.31 18.91 -3.05
N ARG A 180 -11.49 19.52 -3.14
CA ARG A 180 -12.30 19.98 -1.99
C ARG A 180 -12.68 18.86 -1.01
N ARG A 181 -12.82 17.62 -1.48
CA ARG A 181 -13.02 16.41 -0.65
C ARG A 181 -11.70 15.84 -0.09
N ALA A 182 -10.58 15.97 -0.79
CA ALA A 182 -9.26 15.55 -0.33
C ALA A 182 -8.63 16.52 0.70
N THR A 183 -8.88 17.83 0.58
CA THR A 183 -8.25 18.86 1.43
C THR A 183 -8.66 18.72 2.91
N ILE A 184 -7.71 18.34 3.77
CA ILE A 184 -7.92 18.14 5.20
C ILE A 184 -7.92 19.46 5.98
N ALA A 185 -7.08 20.41 5.56
CA ALA A 185 -6.89 21.70 6.21
C ALA A 185 -6.64 22.82 5.18
N SER A 186 -6.98 24.06 5.53
CA SER A 186 -6.61 25.26 4.79
C SER A 186 -6.35 26.40 5.77
N SER A 187 -5.44 27.33 5.44
CA SER A 187 -5.10 28.50 6.26
C SER A 187 -4.82 28.18 7.75
N GLY A 188 -4.19 27.03 8.04
CA GLY A 188 -3.86 26.56 9.39
C GLY A 188 -5.04 25.99 10.21
N GLN A 189 -6.24 25.91 9.61
CA GLN A 189 -7.48 25.39 10.20
C GLN A 189 -7.90 24.06 9.54
N LEU A 190 -8.51 23.16 10.31
CA LEU A 190 -9.09 21.91 9.79
C LEU A 190 -10.43 22.19 9.11
N PHE A 191 -10.74 21.48 8.03
CA PHE A 191 -12.11 21.46 7.49
C PHE A 191 -13.06 20.79 8.49
N GLU A 192 -14.28 21.32 8.62
CA GLU A 192 -15.28 20.92 9.63
C GLU A 192 -15.48 19.40 9.74
N ARG A 193 -15.61 18.72 8.60
CA ARG A 193 -15.77 17.26 8.52
C ARG A 193 -14.63 16.45 9.16
N PHE A 194 -13.42 17.01 9.24
CA PHE A 194 -12.27 16.41 9.93
C PHE A 194 -12.04 17.01 11.32
N ALA A 195 -12.69 18.13 11.63
CA ALA A 195 -12.61 18.79 12.93
C ALA A 195 -13.62 18.20 13.95
N SER A 196 -14.78 17.71 13.47
CA SER A 196 -15.88 17.18 14.29
C SER A 196 -15.50 15.90 15.05
N ALA A 197 -15.99 15.79 16.29
CA ALA A 197 -15.68 14.65 17.16
C ALA A 197 -16.45 13.36 16.83
N ARG A 198 -17.53 13.42 16.04
CA ARG A 198 -18.39 12.26 15.74
C ARG A 198 -17.62 11.08 15.13
N ASP A 199 -16.62 11.37 14.30
CA ASP A 199 -15.81 10.38 13.58
C ASP A 199 -14.37 10.30 14.13
N GLY A 200 -14.14 10.64 15.41
CA GLY A 200 -12.80 10.61 16.02
C GLY A 200 -11.84 11.69 15.50
N GLY A 201 -12.39 12.85 15.15
CA GLY A 201 -11.75 13.92 14.39
C GLY A 201 -10.44 14.50 14.95
N LEU A 202 -9.73 15.18 14.06
CA LEU A 202 -8.34 15.58 14.24
C LEU A 202 -8.14 16.74 15.24
N THR A 203 -9.19 17.49 15.60
CA THR A 203 -9.09 18.66 16.50
C THR A 203 -8.40 18.35 17.82
N GLY A 204 -8.76 17.25 18.48
CA GLY A 204 -8.13 16.84 19.75
C GLY A 204 -6.66 16.46 19.56
N LYS A 205 -6.35 15.69 18.50
CA LYS A 205 -5.01 15.23 18.14
C LYS A 205 -4.07 16.41 17.80
N VAL A 206 -4.56 17.38 17.02
CA VAL A 206 -3.83 18.61 16.66
C VAL A 206 -3.61 19.51 17.88
N LYS A 207 -4.58 19.65 18.79
CA LYS A 207 -4.41 20.39 20.05
C LYS A 207 -3.34 19.74 20.93
N ALA A 208 -3.40 18.42 21.12
CA ALA A 208 -2.41 17.68 21.92
C ALA A 208 -0.99 17.79 21.32
N TYR A 209 -0.85 17.65 19.99
CA TYR A 209 0.42 17.83 19.31
C TYR A 209 1.00 19.24 19.47
N ARG A 210 0.18 20.29 19.28
CA ARG A 210 0.60 21.69 19.49
C ARG A 210 1.03 21.96 20.95
N ALA A 211 0.32 21.40 21.92
CA ALA A 211 0.70 21.49 23.33
C ALA A 211 2.05 20.79 23.62
N GLY A 212 2.29 19.62 23.03
CA GLY A 212 3.55 18.89 23.14
C GLY A 212 4.75 19.65 22.55
N LEU A 213 4.56 20.37 21.43
CA LEU A 213 5.60 21.24 20.87
C LEU A 213 5.94 22.42 21.81
N LEU A 214 4.93 23.08 22.37
CA LEU A 214 5.13 24.18 23.32
C LEU A 214 5.84 23.73 24.60
N ALA A 215 5.46 22.56 25.13
CA ALA A 215 6.12 21.98 26.31
C ALA A 215 7.61 21.70 26.06
N ARG A 216 7.97 21.13 24.88
CA ARG A 216 9.37 20.92 24.48
C ARG A 216 10.14 22.23 24.38
N ALA A 217 9.62 23.21 23.63
CA ALA A 217 10.26 24.51 23.48
C ALA A 217 10.51 25.22 24.83
N SER A 218 9.60 25.07 25.80
CA SER A 218 9.80 25.60 27.16
C SER A 218 10.87 24.85 27.97
N ALA A 219 10.96 23.52 27.83
CA ALA A 219 12.00 22.72 28.46
C ALA A 219 13.40 23.06 27.89
N ASP A 220 13.51 23.15 26.56
CA ASP A 220 14.75 23.49 25.86
C ASP A 220 15.25 24.88 26.29
N ALA A 221 14.35 25.88 26.32
CA ALA A 221 14.66 27.22 26.81
C ALA A 221 15.10 27.23 28.29
N SER A 222 14.50 26.40 29.15
CA SER A 222 14.93 26.27 30.55
C SER A 222 16.33 25.65 30.71
N SER A 223 16.75 24.79 29.77
CA SER A 223 18.05 24.12 29.80
C SER A 223 19.21 25.06 29.46
N ALA A 224 18.96 26.00 28.53
CA ALA A 224 19.94 26.99 28.08
C ALA A 224 20.37 27.99 29.17
N GLY A 225 19.64 28.08 30.28
CA GLY A 225 19.93 28.97 31.40
C GLY A 225 21.07 28.54 32.33
N LYS A 226 21.72 27.39 32.11
CA LYS A 226 22.85 26.91 32.93
C LYS A 226 24.19 27.02 32.20
N PRO A 227 25.02 28.04 32.47
CA PRO A 227 26.40 28.11 32.02
C PRO A 227 27.29 27.14 32.83
N GLY A 228 27.11 25.84 32.62
CA GLY A 228 27.93 24.77 33.23
C GLY A 228 28.91 24.18 32.20
N LEU A 229 30.20 24.21 32.51
CA LEU A 229 31.21 23.50 31.71
C LEU A 229 30.96 21.99 31.83
N GLY A 230 30.69 21.31 30.72
CA GLY A 230 30.45 19.86 30.73
C GLY A 230 29.74 19.31 29.50
N PHE A 231 30.28 19.52 28.30
CA PHE A 231 29.76 18.88 27.08
C PHE A 231 30.16 17.38 27.03
N VAL A 232 29.49 16.57 27.85
CA VAL A 232 29.59 15.11 27.78
C VAL A 232 28.69 14.64 26.63
N SER A 233 29.30 14.32 25.49
CA SER A 233 28.61 13.88 24.27
C SER A 233 28.08 12.44 24.40
N GLY A 234 27.03 12.25 25.20
CA GLY A 234 26.35 10.98 25.44
C GLY A 234 25.49 10.47 24.28
N TYR A 235 26.03 10.44 23.06
CA TYR A 235 25.45 9.70 21.94
C TYR A 235 26.06 8.29 21.89
N GLU A 236 25.42 7.33 22.56
CA GLU A 236 25.73 5.90 22.38
C GLU A 236 25.23 5.41 21.02
N SER A 237 26.04 5.65 19.99
CA SER A 237 25.78 5.20 18.62
C SER A 237 26.00 3.69 18.47
N ASN A 238 24.95 2.89 18.69
CA ASN A 238 24.97 1.49 18.24
C ASN A 238 24.50 1.36 16.77
N SER A 239 25.28 1.95 15.86
CA SER A 239 25.19 1.69 14.42
C SER A 239 26.54 2.01 13.80
N GLN A 240 27.32 0.96 13.52
CA GLN A 240 28.61 1.10 12.83
C GLN A 240 28.44 1.01 11.31
N HIS A 241 29.47 1.49 10.62
CA HIS A 241 29.79 1.30 9.20
C HIS A 241 29.12 2.20 8.13
N VAL A 242 29.99 3.07 7.60
CA VAL A 242 30.03 3.65 6.24
C VAL A 242 28.95 4.66 5.84
N SER A 243 29.30 5.94 5.98
CA SER A 243 28.97 6.95 4.98
C SER A 243 30.21 7.27 4.15
N GLN A 244 30.09 7.23 2.82
CA GLN A 244 30.97 7.95 1.90
C GLN A 244 30.11 8.80 0.96
N THR A 245 29.88 10.05 1.35
CA THR A 245 29.22 11.07 0.51
C THR A 245 30.28 12.04 0.00
N GLN A 246 30.78 11.80 -1.22
CA GLN A 246 31.67 12.76 -1.87
C GLN A 246 30.88 14.01 -2.29
N SER A 247 31.42 15.17 -1.93
CA SER A 247 30.94 16.46 -2.44
C SER A 247 31.27 16.59 -3.93
N MET A 248 30.29 16.97 -4.75
CA MET A 248 30.53 17.40 -6.13
C MET A 248 30.16 18.87 -6.29
N SER A 249 31.10 19.63 -6.86
CA SER A 249 30.99 21.08 -7.05
C SER A 249 29.97 21.45 -8.14
N SER A 250 29.27 22.57 -7.94
CA SER A 250 28.30 23.12 -8.89
C SER A 250 28.99 23.78 -10.09
N GLY A 251 29.18 23.02 -11.18
CA GLY A 251 29.62 23.56 -12.46
C GLY A 251 28.48 24.29 -13.20
N SER A 252 28.60 25.61 -13.39
CA SER A 252 27.66 26.39 -14.21
C SER A 252 28.03 26.26 -15.69
N ALA A 253 27.08 25.85 -16.54
CA ALA A 253 27.27 25.72 -17.98
C ALA A 253 26.05 26.29 -18.73
N THR A 254 26.25 27.41 -19.42
CA THR A 254 25.20 28.11 -20.18
C THR A 254 25.18 27.62 -21.62
N THR A 255 24.17 26.83 -22.01
CA THR A 255 23.99 26.41 -23.41
C THR A 255 22.60 26.76 -23.93
N SER A 256 22.53 27.75 -24.82
CA SER A 256 21.34 28.09 -25.57
C SER A 256 21.11 27.09 -26.72
N SER A 257 19.94 26.44 -26.75
CA SER A 257 19.48 25.63 -27.88
C SER A 257 18.19 26.20 -28.47
N SER A 258 18.10 26.19 -29.80
CA SER A 258 17.02 26.83 -30.57
C SER A 258 15.74 25.99 -30.61
N LEU A 259 14.59 26.67 -30.51
CA LEU A 259 13.27 26.07 -30.70
C LEU A 259 13.07 25.59 -32.15
N THR A 260 12.76 24.31 -32.33
CA THR A 260 12.16 23.76 -33.56
C THR A 260 10.76 23.22 -33.26
N SER A 261 9.77 23.65 -34.05
CA SER A 261 8.36 23.36 -33.82
C SER A 261 8.01 21.87 -33.98
N PRO A 262 7.15 21.30 -33.12
CA PRO A 262 6.73 19.90 -33.23
C PRO A 262 5.76 19.67 -34.40
N ILE A 263 5.95 18.55 -35.12
CA ILE A 263 5.08 18.08 -36.20
C ILE A 263 3.77 17.54 -35.61
N PRO A 264 2.59 17.84 -36.18
CA PRO A 264 1.31 17.33 -35.69
C PRO A 264 1.24 15.80 -35.81
N ARG A 265 0.99 15.12 -34.69
CA ARG A 265 0.75 13.66 -34.66
C ARG A 265 -0.72 13.36 -34.92
N THR A 266 -0.98 12.44 -35.85
CA THR A 266 -2.32 11.92 -36.14
C THR A 266 -2.88 11.09 -34.97
N ALA A 267 -4.20 11.12 -34.80
CA ALA A 267 -4.88 10.51 -33.66
C ALA A 267 -4.78 8.97 -33.69
N LYS A 268 -3.95 8.39 -32.82
CA LYS A 268 -3.96 6.94 -32.55
C LYS A 268 -5.17 6.60 -31.67
N LYS A 269 -6.00 5.67 -32.12
CA LYS A 269 -7.20 5.20 -31.43
C LYS A 269 -6.80 4.55 -30.08
N ARG A 270 -7.18 5.17 -28.96
CA ARG A 270 -6.89 4.66 -27.61
C ARG A 270 -7.67 3.37 -27.36
N ILE A 271 -6.97 2.26 -27.20
CA ILE A 271 -7.53 1.03 -26.63
C ILE A 271 -7.31 1.12 -25.12
N GLU A 272 -8.36 1.04 -24.32
CA GLU A 272 -8.28 1.13 -22.86
C GLU A 272 -8.07 -0.25 -22.25
N SER A 273 -6.83 -0.75 -22.33
CA SER A 273 -6.38 -1.88 -21.52
C SER A 273 -6.15 -1.42 -20.07
N GLN A 274 -7.09 -1.69 -19.17
CA GLN A 274 -6.88 -1.55 -17.73
C GLN A 274 -5.97 -2.68 -17.24
N THR A 275 -4.65 -2.47 -17.30
CA THR A 275 -3.67 -3.36 -16.64
C THR A 275 -3.72 -3.13 -15.14
N ILE A 276 -4.51 -3.94 -14.44
CA ILE A 276 -4.45 -4.04 -12.98
C ILE A 276 -3.24 -4.91 -12.64
N TYR A 277 -2.28 -4.36 -11.90
CA TYR A 277 -1.15 -5.11 -11.36
C TYR A 277 -1.56 -5.78 -10.05
N GLU A 278 -2.13 -6.98 -10.15
CA GLU A 278 -2.43 -7.85 -9.02
C GLU A 278 -1.21 -8.73 -8.74
N ILE A 279 -0.56 -8.55 -7.58
CA ILE A 279 0.69 -9.25 -7.25
C ILE A 279 0.37 -10.56 -6.53
N GLU A 280 0.68 -11.67 -7.19
CA GLU A 280 0.26 -13.01 -6.79
C GLU A 280 1.15 -13.68 -5.73
N VAL A 281 0.55 -14.58 -4.95
CA VAL A 281 1.23 -15.31 -3.87
C VAL A 281 2.03 -16.48 -4.46
N ILE A 282 3.35 -16.31 -4.60
CA ILE A 282 4.24 -17.38 -5.04
C ILE A 282 4.37 -18.45 -3.95
N LYS A 283 3.62 -19.55 -4.08
CA LYS A 283 3.84 -20.76 -3.27
C LYS A 283 5.08 -21.52 -3.76
N VAL A 284 6.26 -21.11 -3.30
CA VAL A 284 7.52 -21.81 -3.59
C VAL A 284 7.54 -23.20 -2.95
N ILE A 285 7.16 -24.23 -3.71
CA ILE A 285 7.35 -25.64 -3.31
C ILE A 285 8.82 -26.00 -3.53
N ARG A 286 9.67 -25.75 -2.53
CA ARG A 286 10.98 -26.40 -2.41
C ARG A 286 10.78 -27.79 -1.79
N GLY A 287 11.37 -28.79 -2.43
CA GLY A 287 11.74 -30.06 -1.80
C GLY A 287 13.21 -30.04 -1.40
#